data_AF-A0A1E5VVF7-F1
#
_entry.id   AF-A0A1E5VVF7-F1
#
_cell.length_a   1.000
_cell.length_b   1.000
_cell.length_c   1.000
_cell.angle_alpha   90.00
_cell.angle_beta   90.00
_cell.angle_gamma   90.00
#
_symmetry.space_group_name_H-M   'P 1'
#
loop_
_entity.id
_entity.type
_entity.pdbx_description
1 polymer ?
#
loop_
_entity_poly.entity_id
_entity_poly.type
_entity_poly.pdbx_seq_one_letter_code
_entity_poly.pdbx_strand_id
1 'polypeptide(L)'
;LTPNAILRLNNYMWVCKTMKVALSLDGFARAHHAHHQTKVLYLKGAKGESIEKDTQFACLNFTYGRDVFSPVMAYRNKWTDD
;
A
#
# COMPACT_ATOMS: atom_id res chain seq x y z
N LEU A 1 5.13 0.28 7.77
CA LEU A 1 4.87 0.75 6.38
C LEU A 1 5.78 0.02 5.43
N THR A 2 5.26 -0.51 4.33
CA THR A 2 6.11 -1.09 3.28
C THR A 2 6.83 0.01 2.48
N PRO A 3 7.95 -0.30 1.81
CA PRO A 3 8.57 0.64 0.87
C PRO A 3 7.59 1.18 -0.17
N ASN A 4 6.64 0.35 -0.62
CA ASN A 4 5.58 0.75 -1.54
C ASN A 4 4.64 1.81 -0.96
N ALA A 5 4.35 1.74 0.35
CA ALA A 5 3.52 2.73 1.01
C ALA A 5 4.22 4.11 1.05
N ILE A 6 5.54 4.13 1.27
CA ILE A 6 6.37 5.36 1.23
C ILE A 6 6.36 5.94 -0.20
N LEU A 7 6.50 5.11 -1.22
CA LEU A 7 6.44 5.55 -2.63
C LEU A 7 5.08 6.18 -2.97
N ARG A 8 3.96 5.62 -2.49
CA ARG A 8 2.62 6.20 -2.70
C ARG A 8 2.46 7.55 -2.02
N LEU A 9 2.99 7.71 -0.80
CA LEU A 9 3.02 9.01 -0.13
C LEU A 9 3.84 10.04 -0.93
N ASN A 10 5.03 9.65 -1.40
CA ASN A 10 5.87 10.52 -2.23
C ASN A 10 5.18 10.94 -3.54
N ASN A 11 4.49 10.02 -4.20
CA ASN A 11 3.74 10.32 -5.42
C ASN A 11 2.60 11.32 -5.14
N TYR A 12 1.84 11.13 -4.06
CA TYR A 12 0.82 12.10 -3.65
C TYR A 12 1.42 13.49 -3.43
N MET A 13 2.53 13.56 -2.69
CA MET A 13 3.19 14.84 -2.41
C MET A 13 3.67 15.53 -3.69
N TRP A 14 4.23 14.74 -4.61
CA TRP A 14 4.68 15.24 -5.90
C TRP A 14 3.53 15.77 -6.76
N VAL A 15 2.40 15.04 -6.84
CA VAL A 15 1.20 15.49 -7.57
C VAL A 15 0.63 16.77 -6.98
N CYS A 16 0.51 16.87 -5.65
CA CYS A 16 0.06 18.11 -5.00
C CYS A 16 0.97 19.29 -5.38
N LYS A 17 2.29 19.08 -5.36
CA LYS A 17 3.27 20.10 -5.73
C LYS A 17 3.14 20.53 -7.19
N THR A 18 2.98 19.59 -8.13
CA THR A 18 2.88 19.90 -9.56
C THR A 18 1.56 20.59 -9.92
N MET A 19 0.47 20.20 -9.26
CA MET A 19 -0.85 20.82 -9.42
C MET A 19 -1.03 22.12 -8.62
N LYS A 20 -0.03 22.55 -7.84
CA LYS A 20 -0.09 23.70 -6.93
C LYS A 20 -1.24 23.61 -5.91
N VAL A 21 -1.56 22.40 -5.47
CA VAL A 21 -2.56 22.13 -4.44
C VAL A 21 -1.84 21.92 -3.10
N ALA A 22 -2.43 22.43 -2.01
CA ALA A 22 -1.89 22.23 -0.67
C ALA A 22 -1.89 20.73 -0.29
N LEU A 23 -0.83 20.30 0.40
CA LEU A 23 -0.78 18.97 1.00
C LEU A 23 -1.86 18.87 2.08
N SER A 24 -2.68 17.84 2.01
CA SER A 24 -3.77 17.61 2.97
C SER A 24 -3.84 16.14 3.35
N LEU A 25 -3.92 15.86 4.65
CA LEU A 25 -4.15 14.51 5.16
C LEU A 25 -5.48 13.95 4.64
N ASP A 26 -6.54 14.77 4.67
CA ASP A 26 -7.85 14.37 4.15
C ASP A 26 -7.82 14.13 2.63
N GLY A 27 -7.05 14.94 1.90
CA GLY A 27 -6.80 14.73 0.48
C GLY A 27 -6.11 13.39 0.21
N PHE A 28 -5.11 13.05 1.03
CA PHE A 28 -4.43 11.76 0.94
C PHE A 28 -5.37 10.60 1.25
N ALA A 29 -6.17 10.70 2.32
CA ALA A 29 -7.13 9.67 2.74
C ALA A 29 -8.31 9.50 1.77
N ARG A 30 -8.69 10.54 1.02
CA ARG A 30 -9.66 10.42 -0.09
C ARG A 30 -9.04 9.74 -1.31
N ALA A 31 -7.76 10.00 -1.58
CA ALA A 31 -7.07 9.44 -2.73
C ALA A 31 -6.54 8.00 -2.49
N HIS A 32 -6.38 7.61 -1.23
CA HIS A 32 -5.78 6.33 -0.86
C HIS A 32 -6.52 5.64 0.27
N HIS A 33 -6.60 4.32 0.20
CA HIS A 33 -7.06 3.48 1.30
C HIS A 33 -5.89 2.73 1.92
N ALA A 34 -5.94 2.53 3.23
CA ALA A 34 -5.04 1.59 3.88
C ALA A 34 -5.37 0.18 3.40
N HIS A 35 -4.36 -0.52 2.90
CA HIS A 35 -4.47 -1.92 2.48
C HIS A 35 -3.58 -2.76 3.38
N HIS A 36 -4.23 -3.66 4.11
CA HIS A 36 -3.57 -4.56 5.03
C HIS A 36 -3.07 -5.78 4.26
N GLN A 37 -1.76 -5.85 4.01
CA GLN A 37 -1.16 -7.05 3.44
C GLN A 37 -0.72 -7.98 4.56
N THR A 38 -1.48 -9.05 4.75
CA THR A 38 -1.07 -10.17 5.59
C THR A 38 0.03 -10.91 4.84
N LYS A 39 1.22 -10.98 5.43
CA LYS A 39 2.27 -11.86 4.94
C LYS A 39 2.23 -13.13 5.76
N VAL A 40 2.18 -14.25 5.07
CA VAL A 40 2.33 -15.58 5.65
C VAL A 40 3.81 -15.98 5.60
N LEU A 41 4.34 -16.49 6.70
CA LEU A 41 5.64 -17.16 6.72
C LEU A 41 5.43 -18.66 6.93
N TYR A 42 6.17 -19.44 6.16
CA TYR A 42 6.28 -20.88 6.34
C TYR A 42 7.52 -21.15 7.18
N LEU A 43 7.31 -21.55 8.43
CA LEU A 43 8.39 -21.91 9.35
C LEU A 43 8.60 -23.41 9.30
N LYS A 44 9.86 -23.85 9.38
CA LYS A 44 10.16 -25.28 9.49
C LYS A 44 9.97 -25.72 10.94
N GLY A 45 8.99 -26.58 11.18
CA GLY A 45 8.68 -27.19 12.47
C GLY A 45 9.76 -28.17 12.91
N ALA A 46 9.70 -28.56 14.18
CA ALA A 46 10.71 -29.40 14.82
C ALA A 46 10.85 -30.79 14.20
N LYS A 47 9.82 -31.28 13.49
CA LYS A 47 9.82 -32.57 12.78
C LYS A 47 9.93 -32.39 11.25
N GLY A 48 10.27 -31.19 10.78
CA GLY A 48 10.45 -30.87 9.36
C GLY A 48 9.18 -30.48 8.61
N GLU A 49 8.04 -30.42 9.28
CA GLU A 49 6.77 -29.93 8.76
C GLU A 49 6.80 -28.42 8.49
N SER A 50 6.05 -27.97 7.48
CA SER A 50 5.86 -26.53 7.23
C SER A 50 4.72 -26.02 8.10
N ILE A 51 5.03 -25.10 9.02
CA ILE A 51 4.05 -24.44 9.87
C ILE A 51 3.77 -23.07 9.27
N GLU A 52 2.54 -22.90 8.80
CA GLU A 52 2.04 -21.60 8.37
C GLU A 52 1.85 -20.71 9.58
N LYS A 53 2.49 -19.54 9.56
CA LYS A 53 2.33 -18.54 10.62
C LYS A 53 2.11 -17.18 10.00
N ASP A 54 0.99 -16.57 10.34
CA ASP A 54 0.74 -15.17 10.03
C ASP A 54 1.82 -14.31 10.67
N THR A 55 2.42 -13.43 9.87
CA THR A 55 3.38 -12.48 10.42
C THR A 55 2.66 -11.43 11.23
N GLN A 56 3.19 -11.18 12.44
CA GLN A 56 2.68 -10.12 13.31
C GLN A 56 2.88 -8.71 12.70
N PHE A 57 3.78 -8.59 11.72
CA PHE A 57 4.01 -7.36 10.97
C PHE A 57 3.05 -7.27 9.78
N ALA A 58 1.81 -6.90 10.10
CA ALA A 58 0.88 -6.28 9.18
C ALA A 58 1.63 -5.27 8.30
N CYS A 59 1.87 -5.62 7.04
CA CYS A 59 2.60 -4.76 6.12
C CYS A 59 1.64 -3.69 5.59
N LEU A 60 1.41 -2.64 6.38
CA LEU A 60 0.52 -1.54 5.98
C LEU A 60 1.00 -0.94 4.65
N ASN A 61 0.16 -1.07 3.64
CA ASN A 61 0.32 -0.50 2.31
C ASN A 61 -0.81 0.51 2.07
N PHE A 62 -0.71 1.27 0.98
CA PHE A 62 -1.82 2.08 0.51
C PHE A 62 -2.29 1.53 -0.85
N THR A 63 -3.57 1.67 -1.17
CA THR A 63 -4.14 1.45 -2.51
C THR A 63 -4.79 2.74 -2.97
N TYR A 64 -4.83 3.00 -4.29
CA TYR A 64 -5.55 4.18 -4.78
C TYR A 64 -7.06 3.94 -4.68
N GLY A 65 -7.81 4.98 -4.33
CA GLY A 65 -9.26 4.97 -4.46
C GLY A 65 -9.68 4.76 -5.92
N ARG A 66 -10.87 4.16 -6.13
CA ARG A 66 -11.37 3.81 -7.47
C ARG A 66 -11.51 5.03 -8.40
N ASP A 67 -11.81 6.19 -7.84
CA ASP A 67 -12.12 7.41 -8.61
C ASP A 67 -10.94 8.39 -8.71
N VAL A 68 -9.71 7.94 -8.43
CA VAL A 68 -8.53 8.81 -8.45
C VAL A 68 -7.90 8.84 -9.84
N PHE A 69 -8.04 9.99 -10.50
CA PHE A 69 -7.32 10.29 -11.74
C PHE A 69 -5.98 10.97 -11.42
N SER A 70 -4.87 10.34 -11.81
CA SER A 70 -3.51 10.87 -11.67
C SER A 70 -2.82 10.92 -13.03
N PRO A 71 -2.05 11.99 -13.35
CA PRO A 71 -1.30 12.09 -14.60
C PRO A 71 -0.16 11.08 -14.70
N VAL A 72 0.33 10.59 -13.56
CA VAL A 72 1.15 9.39 -13.53
C VAL A 72 0.16 8.24 -13.62
N MET A 73 0.09 7.55 -14.77
CA MET A 73 -0.60 6.26 -14.89
C MET A 73 -0.12 5.39 -13.74
N ALA A 74 -0.89 5.43 -12.65
CA ALA A 74 -0.44 4.86 -11.41
C ALA A 74 -0.29 3.39 -11.69
N TYR A 75 0.88 2.83 -11.38
CA TYR A 75 1.14 1.40 -11.37
C TYR A 75 -0.12 0.74 -10.83
N ARG A 76 -0.96 0.21 -11.73
CA ARG A 76 -2.29 -0.30 -11.37
C ARG A 76 -2.05 -1.24 -10.20
N ASN A 77 -2.91 -1.20 -9.18
CA ASN A 77 -2.78 -2.13 -8.07
C ASN A 77 -2.56 -3.52 -8.70
N LYS A 78 -1.34 -4.08 -8.55
CA LYS A 78 -1.00 -5.38 -9.17
C LYS A 78 -1.75 -6.53 -8.51
N TRP A 79 -2.51 -6.20 -7.48
CA TRP A 79 -3.36 -7.07 -6.72
C TRP A 79 -4.70 -7.05 -7.44
N THR A 80 -5.00 -8.14 -8.15
CA THR A 80 -6.37 -8.54 -8.44
C THR A 80 -7.12 -8.50 -7.12
N ASP A 81 -8.27 -7.85 -7.11
CA ASP A 81 -9.11 -7.59 -5.94
C ASP A 81 -9.25 -8.81 -5.00
N ASP A 82 -9.46 -8.52 -3.71
CA ASP A 82 -9.97 -9.48 -2.71
C ASP A 82 -11.18 -10.27 -3.26
#